data_AF-A0A934LBP3-F1
#
_entry.id   AF-A0A934LBP3-F1
#
_cell.length_a   1.000
_cell.length_b   1.000
_cell.length_c   1.000
_cell.angle_alpha   90.00
_cell.angle_beta   90.00
_cell.angle_gamma   90.00
#
_symmetry.space_group_name_H-M   'P 1'
#
loop_
_entity.id
_entity.type
_entity.pdbx_description
1 polymer ?
#
loop_
_entity_poly.entity_id
_entity_poly.type
_entity_poly.pdbx_seq_one_letter_code
_entity_poly.pdbx_strand_id
1 'polypeptide(L)'
;MTQPAIAEAMGVSLSTVNRAHMAYDHGGLEALKSKPSGGRKRENMTLAEEKAVLARFAKAAGAGEMLNIHDLKAAYEKAIRHATSNSTVYNLLTRHGWRKLMPRPFHPKRDIAAQKSFKKTVFQMR
;
A
#
# COMPACT_ATOMS: atom_id res chain seq x y z
N MET A 1 21.87 -14.47 -40.80
CA MET A 1 20.40 -14.55 -40.95
C MET A 1 19.85 -13.17 -41.27
N THR A 2 18.87 -13.07 -42.16
CA THR A 2 18.17 -11.81 -42.45
C THR A 2 17.11 -11.52 -41.38
N GLN A 3 16.74 -10.25 -41.16
CA GLN A 3 15.72 -9.86 -40.17
C GLN A 3 14.39 -10.63 -40.33
N PRO A 4 13.87 -10.89 -41.56
CA PRO A 4 12.68 -11.72 -41.75
C PRO A 4 12.86 -13.18 -41.29
N ALA A 5 14.03 -13.80 -41.58
CA ALA A 5 14.31 -15.17 -41.15
C ALA A 5 14.42 -15.28 -39.61
N ILE A 6 14.95 -14.24 -38.94
CA ILE A 6 14.97 -14.15 -37.48
C ILE A 6 13.54 -14.06 -36.93
N ALA A 7 12.68 -13.24 -37.54
CA ALA A 7 11.30 -13.06 -37.12
C ALA A 7 10.50 -14.37 -37.20
N GLU A 8 10.64 -15.11 -38.30
CA GLU A 8 10.00 -16.41 -38.51
C GLU A 8 10.49 -17.45 -37.51
N ALA A 9 11.80 -17.58 -37.30
CA ALA A 9 12.39 -18.53 -36.35
C ALA A 9 12.00 -18.24 -34.89
N MET A 10 11.82 -16.97 -34.53
CA MET A 10 11.48 -16.52 -33.17
C MET A 10 9.96 -16.42 -32.93
N GLY A 11 9.13 -16.54 -33.96
CA GLY A 11 7.68 -16.37 -33.87
C GLY A 11 7.24 -14.94 -33.49
N VAL A 12 8.01 -13.92 -33.89
CA VAL A 12 7.72 -12.51 -33.58
C VAL A 12 7.54 -11.69 -34.86
N SER A 13 6.96 -10.49 -34.75
CA SER A 13 6.84 -9.59 -35.90
C SER A 13 8.21 -9.08 -36.38
N LEU A 14 8.35 -8.83 -37.68
CA LEU A 14 9.52 -8.15 -38.25
C LEU A 14 9.81 -6.82 -37.54
N SER A 15 8.76 -6.07 -37.14
CA SER A 15 8.91 -4.81 -36.43
C SER A 15 9.56 -4.97 -35.05
N THR A 16 9.37 -6.11 -34.39
CA THR A 16 9.98 -6.42 -33.09
C THR A 16 11.48 -6.66 -33.26
N VAL A 17 11.87 -7.44 -34.26
CA VAL A 17 13.29 -7.69 -34.61
C VAL A 17 13.97 -6.37 -34.97
N ASN A 18 13.35 -5.54 -35.79
CA ASN A 18 13.92 -4.27 -36.21
C ASN A 18 14.10 -3.31 -35.01
N ARG A 19 13.11 -3.22 -34.11
CA ARG A 19 13.23 -2.41 -32.88
C ARG A 19 14.32 -2.92 -31.96
N ALA A 20 14.49 -4.24 -31.84
CA ALA A 20 15.55 -4.83 -31.02
C ALA A 20 16.94 -4.55 -31.61
N HIS A 21 17.11 -4.69 -32.92
CA HIS A 21 18.34 -4.32 -33.61
C HIS A 21 18.66 -2.83 -33.43
N MET A 22 17.69 -1.94 -33.69
CA MET A 22 17.86 -0.50 -33.49
C MET A 22 18.23 -0.15 -32.03
N ALA A 23 17.55 -0.77 -31.05
CA ALA A 23 17.85 -0.54 -29.64
C ALA A 23 19.30 -0.95 -29.31
N TYR A 24 19.74 -2.10 -29.83
CA TYR A 24 21.10 -2.58 -29.66
C TYR A 24 22.13 -1.69 -30.36
N ASP A 25 21.88 -1.25 -31.59
CA ASP A 25 22.79 -0.39 -32.35
C ASP A 25 22.99 0.97 -31.65
N HIS A 26 21.95 1.50 -30.99
CA HIS A 26 21.99 2.78 -30.31
C HIS A 26 22.50 2.73 -28.86
N GLY A 27 22.38 1.60 -28.16
CA GLY A 27 22.71 1.55 -26.72
C GLY A 27 23.18 0.19 -26.21
N GLY A 28 23.58 -0.70 -27.12
CA GLY A 28 24.12 -2.02 -26.82
C GLY A 28 23.19 -2.89 -25.98
N LEU A 29 23.81 -3.75 -25.16
CA LEU A 29 23.10 -4.69 -24.29
C LEU A 29 22.24 -4.00 -23.22
N GLU A 30 22.64 -2.82 -22.76
CA GLU A 30 21.90 -2.06 -21.74
C GLU A 30 20.56 -1.55 -22.28
N ALA A 31 20.49 -1.17 -23.57
CA ALA A 31 19.25 -0.72 -24.20
C ALA A 31 18.22 -1.84 -24.42
N LEU A 32 18.65 -3.10 -24.43
CA LEU A 32 17.76 -4.26 -24.47
C LEU A 32 17.13 -4.56 -23.11
N LYS A 33 17.63 -3.98 -22.00
CA LYS A 33 16.99 -4.14 -20.69
C LYS A 33 15.61 -3.49 -20.71
N SER A 34 14.63 -4.22 -20.19
CA SER A 34 13.28 -3.69 -20.07
C SER A 34 13.28 -2.44 -19.20
N LYS A 35 12.78 -1.32 -19.73
CA LYS A 35 12.54 -0.14 -18.92
C LYS A 35 11.51 -0.48 -17.83
N PRO A 36 11.75 -0.11 -16.55
CA PRO A 36 10.78 -0.34 -15.51
C PRO A 36 9.46 0.36 -15.87
N SER A 37 8.43 -0.46 -16.12
CA SER A 37 7.07 -0.02 -16.36
C SER A 37 6.30 -0.07 -15.03
N GLY A 38 5.35 0.86 -14.86
CA GLY A 38 4.63 1.02 -13.59
C GLY A 38 5.31 1.98 -12.61
N GLY A 39 4.85 1.92 -11.36
CA GLY A 39 5.27 2.84 -10.30
C GLY A 39 4.37 4.08 -10.17
N ARG A 40 4.75 4.94 -9.23
CA ARG A 40 3.96 6.08 -8.76
C ARG A 40 4.16 7.30 -9.66
N LYS A 41 3.59 7.27 -10.87
CA LYS A 41 3.77 8.31 -11.92
C LYS A 41 2.71 9.42 -11.95
N ARG A 42 1.54 9.18 -11.36
CA ARG A 42 0.40 10.11 -11.30
C ARG A 42 -0.09 10.20 -9.86
N GLU A 43 0.81 10.59 -8.96
CA GLU A 43 0.46 10.77 -7.56
C GLU A 43 -0.32 12.08 -7.35
N ASN A 44 -1.33 12.02 -6.48
CA ASN A 44 -2.07 13.23 -6.08
C ASN A 44 -1.24 14.15 -5.16
N MET A 45 -0.21 13.59 -4.54
CA MET A 45 0.59 14.22 -3.49
C MET A 45 1.91 13.44 -3.34
N THR A 46 2.99 14.07 -2.91
CA THR A 46 4.26 13.39 -2.62
C THR A 46 4.20 12.59 -1.31
N LEU A 47 5.10 11.63 -1.12
CA LEU A 47 5.18 10.87 0.15
C LEU A 47 5.41 11.78 1.38
N ALA A 48 6.14 12.89 1.23
CA ALA A 48 6.43 13.82 2.31
C ALA A 48 5.18 14.61 2.74
N GLU A 49 4.44 15.12 1.76
CA GLU A 49 3.17 15.82 2.01
C GLU A 49 2.12 14.88 2.61
N GLU A 50 2.05 13.64 2.13
CA GLU A 50 1.18 12.61 2.72
C GLU A 50 1.49 12.38 4.21
N LYS A 51 2.77 12.27 4.56
CA LYS A 51 3.20 12.16 5.96
C LYS A 51 2.83 13.40 6.77
N ALA A 52 2.93 14.60 6.19
CA ALA A 52 2.55 15.84 6.86
C ALA A 52 1.04 15.89 7.17
N VAL A 53 0.19 15.41 6.25
CA VAL A 53 -1.25 15.26 6.51
C VAL A 53 -1.48 14.24 7.63
N LEU A 54 -0.87 13.06 7.54
CA LEU A 54 -1.04 12.00 8.54
C LEU A 54 -0.50 12.39 9.93
N ALA A 55 0.57 13.16 10.01
CA ALA A 55 1.15 13.63 11.27
C ALA A 55 0.15 14.45 12.11
N ARG A 56 -0.74 15.21 11.45
CA ARG A 56 -1.81 15.96 12.14
C ARG A 56 -2.79 15.03 12.86
N PHE A 57 -3.00 13.83 12.32
CA PHE A 57 -3.89 12.82 12.89
C PHE A 57 -3.16 11.82 13.82
N ALA A 58 -1.82 11.74 13.75
CA ALA A 58 -1.02 10.86 14.61
C ALA A 58 -1.04 11.27 16.09
N LYS A 59 -1.19 12.56 16.40
CA LYS A 59 -1.26 13.06 17.78
C LYS A 59 -2.54 12.57 18.51
N ALA A 60 -3.65 12.42 17.78
CA ALA A 60 -4.89 11.83 18.30
C ALA A 60 -4.74 10.31 18.50
N ALA A 61 -4.14 9.61 17.53
CA ALA A 61 -3.98 8.15 17.59
C ALA A 61 -3.06 7.66 18.72
N GLY A 62 -2.02 8.42 19.08
CA GLY A 62 -1.14 8.11 20.21
C GLY A 62 -1.82 8.21 21.58
N ALA A 63 -2.91 8.97 21.69
CA ALA A 63 -3.72 9.11 22.91
C ALA A 63 -4.82 8.03 23.02
N GLY A 64 -4.86 7.07 22.10
CA GLY A 64 -5.92 6.06 22.03
C GLY A 64 -7.20 6.54 21.34
N GLU A 65 -7.20 7.74 20.74
CA GLU A 65 -8.33 8.21 19.94
C GLU A 65 -8.32 7.53 18.57
N MET A 66 -9.48 6.99 18.19
CA MET A 66 -9.65 6.30 16.93
C MET A 66 -9.56 7.31 15.78
N LEU A 67 -8.70 7.05 14.80
CA LEU A 67 -8.58 7.91 13.61
C LEU A 67 -9.93 7.92 12.87
N ASN A 68 -10.55 9.10 12.77
CA ASN A 68 -11.75 9.27 11.96
C ASN A 68 -11.37 9.38 10.48
N ILE A 69 -11.73 8.34 9.71
CA ILE A 69 -11.41 8.24 8.28
C ILE A 69 -12.11 9.34 7.47
N HIS A 70 -13.28 9.81 7.92
CA HIS A 70 -14.02 10.88 7.24
C HIS A 70 -13.28 12.22 7.36
N ASP A 71 -12.76 12.54 8.53
CA ASP A 71 -11.99 13.78 8.75
C ASP A 71 -10.66 13.75 8.00
N LEU A 72 -9.98 12.58 8.00
CA LEU A 72 -8.77 12.38 7.20
C LEU A 72 -9.06 12.57 5.72
N LYS A 73 -10.16 12.01 5.21
CA LYS A 73 -10.57 12.18 3.82
C LYS A 73 -10.82 13.65 3.49
N ALA A 74 -11.60 14.36 4.31
CA ALA A 74 -11.89 15.77 4.08
C ALA A 74 -10.61 16.64 4.09
N ALA A 75 -9.68 16.37 5.02
CA ALA A 75 -8.40 17.06 5.05
C ALA A 75 -7.52 16.75 3.82
N TYR A 76 -7.54 15.50 3.35
CA TYR A 76 -6.82 15.07 2.16
C TYR A 76 -7.39 15.72 0.89
N GLU A 77 -8.71 15.70 0.71
CA GLU A 77 -9.41 16.34 -0.41
C GLU A 77 -9.19 17.86 -0.45
N LYS A 78 -9.18 18.51 0.72
CA LYS A 78 -8.84 19.94 0.82
C LYS A 78 -7.42 20.24 0.37
N ALA A 79 -6.46 19.34 0.63
CA ALA A 79 -5.07 19.52 0.24
C ALA A 79 -4.85 19.34 -1.27
N ILE A 80 -5.49 18.34 -1.88
CA ILE A 80 -5.40 18.05 -3.33
C ILE A 80 -6.37 18.87 -4.18
N ARG A 81 -7.33 19.57 -3.56
CA ARG A 81 -8.38 20.40 -4.18
C ARG A 81 -9.34 19.67 -5.12
N HIS A 82 -9.52 18.36 -4.91
CA HIS A 82 -10.52 17.58 -5.63
C HIS A 82 -11.03 16.42 -4.78
N ALA A 83 -12.20 15.90 -5.12
CA ALA A 83 -12.79 14.74 -4.45
C ALA A 83 -12.00 13.46 -4.77
N THR A 84 -11.96 12.54 -3.81
CA THR A 84 -11.32 11.23 -3.96
C THR A 84 -12.18 10.09 -3.42
N SER A 85 -11.87 8.88 -3.87
CA SER A 85 -12.52 7.67 -3.39
C SER A 85 -12.03 7.31 -1.98
N ASN A 86 -12.86 6.58 -1.22
CA ASN A 86 -12.44 6.03 0.06
C ASN A 86 -11.25 5.05 -0.11
N SER A 87 -11.18 4.33 -1.24
CA SER A 87 -10.06 3.45 -1.56
C SER A 87 -8.73 4.21 -1.66
N THR A 88 -8.74 5.48 -2.08
CA THR A 88 -7.52 6.32 -2.13
C THR A 88 -6.97 6.57 -0.73
N VAL A 89 -7.85 6.86 0.23
CA VAL A 89 -7.49 7.08 1.64
C VAL A 89 -7.01 5.78 2.29
N TYR A 90 -7.64 4.64 2.02
CA TYR A 90 -7.16 3.36 2.53
C TYR A 90 -5.80 2.96 1.93
N ASN A 91 -5.58 3.20 0.64
CA ASN A 91 -4.29 2.96 0.00
C ASN A 91 -3.20 3.87 0.57
N LEU A 92 -3.53 5.13 0.87
CA LEU A 92 -2.65 6.07 1.57
C LEU A 92 -2.24 5.50 2.94
N LEU A 93 -3.20 5.13 3.77
CA LEU A 93 -2.95 4.56 5.10
C LEU A 93 -2.07 3.30 5.03
N THR A 94 -2.41 2.39 4.12
CA THR A 94 -1.67 1.13 3.92
C THR A 94 -0.21 1.39 3.51
N ARG A 95 0.02 2.36 2.61
CA ARG A 95 1.38 2.77 2.17
C ARG A 95 2.23 3.32 3.32
N HIS A 96 1.60 4.00 4.28
CA HIS A 96 2.28 4.55 5.45
C HIS A 96 2.28 3.58 6.66
N GLY A 97 1.93 2.31 6.46
CA GLY A 97 1.98 1.29 7.51
C GLY A 97 0.91 1.44 8.60
N TRP A 98 -0.12 2.25 8.37
CA TRP A 98 -1.21 2.41 9.32
C TRP A 98 -2.05 1.13 9.38
N ARG A 99 -2.11 0.53 10.57
CA ARG A 99 -2.97 -0.63 10.84
C ARG A 99 -4.12 -0.23 11.72
N LYS A 100 -5.32 -0.73 11.39
CA LYS A 100 -6.47 -0.70 12.29
C LYS A 100 -6.15 -1.59 13.49
N LEU A 101 -5.89 -0.98 14.65
CA LEU A 101 -5.76 -1.71 15.90
C LEU A 101 -7.14 -2.26 16.27
N MET A 102 -7.29 -3.58 16.21
CA MET A 102 -8.45 -4.23 16.81
C MET A 102 -8.29 -4.22 18.33
N PRO A 103 -9.37 -4.00 19.09
CA PRO A 103 -9.35 -4.19 20.54
C PRO A 103 -8.83 -5.58 20.85
N ARG A 104 -7.93 -5.70 21.83
CA ARG A 104 -7.44 -7.02 22.24
C ARG A 104 -8.64 -7.85 22.72
N PRO A 105 -8.79 -9.11 22.28
CA PRO A 105 -9.91 -9.95 22.70
C PRO A 105 -9.90 -10.20 24.22
N PHE A 106 -8.72 -10.08 24.85
CA PHE A 106 -8.52 -10.29 26.27
C PHE A 106 -7.61 -9.21 26.86
N HIS A 107 -7.80 -8.93 28.15
CA HIS A 107 -6.93 -8.03 28.89
C HIS A 107 -5.52 -8.64 29.03
N PRO A 108 -4.43 -7.85 28.88
CA PRO A 108 -3.06 -8.37 29.00
C PRO A 108 -2.74 -9.07 30.32
N LYS A 109 -3.42 -8.68 31.41
CA LYS A 109 -3.28 -9.29 32.75
C LYS A 109 -4.33 -10.38 33.01
N ARG A 110 -4.87 -11.02 31.97
CA ARG A 110 -5.86 -12.09 32.12
C ARG A 110 -5.21 -13.33 32.74
N ASP A 111 -5.61 -13.66 33.96
CA ASP A 111 -5.32 -14.96 34.59
C ASP A 111 -6.51 -15.91 34.43
N ILE A 112 -6.32 -16.97 33.63
CA ILE A 112 -7.34 -17.99 33.38
C ILE A 112 -7.60 -18.86 34.61
N ALA A 113 -6.58 -19.10 35.44
CA ALA A 113 -6.70 -19.90 36.65
C ALA A 113 -7.56 -19.18 37.70
N ALA A 114 -7.27 -17.89 37.94
CA ALA A 114 -8.08 -17.04 38.83
C ALA A 114 -9.53 -16.87 38.34
N GLN A 115 -9.76 -16.77 37.03
CA GLN A 115 -11.13 -16.73 36.48
C GLN A 115 -11.89 -18.04 36.69
N LYS A 116 -11.21 -19.18 36.52
CA LYS A 116 -11.81 -20.50 36.72
C LYS A 116 -12.10 -20.76 38.19
N SER A 117 -11.21 -20.37 39.11
CA SER A 117 -11.46 -20.51 40.55
C SER A 117 -12.64 -19.64 40.99
N PHE A 118 -12.66 -18.36 40.60
CA PHE A 118 -13.77 -17.45 40.89
C PHE A 118 -15.11 -18.00 40.39
N LYS A 119 -15.17 -18.47 39.14
CA LYS A 119 -16.41 -19.07 38.58
C LYS A 119 -16.88 -20.29 39.36
N LYS A 120 -15.96 -21.13 39.86
CA LYS A 120 -16.30 -22.31 40.65
C LYS A 120 -16.79 -21.95 42.05
N THR A 121 -16.14 -20.98 42.71
CA THR A 121 -16.50 -20.55 44.07
C THR A 121 -17.86 -19.84 44.10
N VAL A 122 -18.12 -18.97 43.13
CA VAL A 122 -19.38 -18.19 43.07
C VAL A 122 -20.59 -19.07 42.73
N PHE A 123 -20.42 -20.13 41.96
CA PHE A 123 -21.51 -21.06 41.63
C PHE A 123 -21.78 -22.12 42.70
N GLN A 124 -20.89 -22.30 43.68
CA GLN A 124 -21.08 -23.23 44.80
C GLN A 124 -21.75 -22.58 46.03
N MET A 125 -21.87 -21.25 46.09
CA MET A 125 -22.52 -20.50 47.17
C MET A 125 -24.02 -20.25 46.92
N ARG A 126 -24.70 -21.13 46.18
CA ARG A 126 -26.14 -21.03 45.91
C ARG A 126 -26.86 -22.32 46.26
#